data_AF-A0A8D8TYT8-F1
#
_entry.id   AF-A0A8D8TYT8-F1
#
_cell.length_a   1.000
_cell.length_b   1.000
_cell.length_c   1.000
_cell.angle_alpha   90.00
_cell.angle_beta   90.00
_cell.angle_gamma   90.00
#
_symmetry.space_group_name_H-M   'P 1'
#
loop_
_entity.id
_entity.type
_entity.pdbx_description
1 polymer ?
#
loop_
_entity_poly.entity_id
_entity_poly.type
_entity_poly.pdbx_seq_one_letter_code
_entity_poly.pdbx_strand_id
1 'polypeptide(L)'
;MNQKTEKPVLSGQRIKTRKRDEKEKYDPAGFRDYILAGLNAAGTDLEAVSKFLDIAGGKVDYRRYGEALFDILIAGGLLVPGGSIAQEGDKLCKTTACIFEAQEDIQSLKNFEQVFIKLMRRYKYLEKMFDEEMKKVLIFIKGFNESERIKLARMTALWICNGAVPPTVLQVLINEHLIKDGIALDFLIEVFVTWKQEKGLGSVTTALKRGGLEGRLMEFVPPNKRSDEYFRTVFEEKGLADIVKLHMAQASQEAKKELQEQLEEQISEGASIKDIVADIREIANKHCIPDQELIVLIWSTVMSQVEWNKKEELVAEQALKHLKQFTPLFAAFTDTAPRAELALMLKVQEFCYENMNLMRVFQKIILLFYKTDVISEEVILKWYKEGNSNKGKIMFLEQMKKFIEWLQSAEEESESGEEED
;
A
#
# COMPACT_ATOMS: atom_id res chain seq x y z
N MET A 1 -56.44 -6.95 -30.02
CA MET A 1 -56.38 -6.47 -31.42
C MET A 1 -56.18 -4.97 -31.37
N ASN A 2 -55.00 -4.47 -31.76
CA ASN A 2 -54.74 -3.04 -31.79
C ASN A 2 -54.17 -2.71 -33.19
N GLN A 3 -55.06 -2.34 -34.10
CA GLN A 3 -54.71 -1.92 -35.46
C GLN A 3 -54.15 -0.49 -35.40
N LYS A 4 -52.83 -0.36 -35.60
CA LYS A 4 -52.23 0.93 -35.95
C LYS A 4 -52.32 1.10 -37.46
N THR A 5 -53.01 2.14 -37.88
CA THR A 5 -53.18 2.59 -39.25
C THR A 5 -51.83 2.88 -39.91
N GLU A 6 -51.51 2.21 -41.02
CA GLU A 6 -50.33 2.51 -41.83
C GLU A 6 -50.47 3.87 -42.53
N LYS A 7 -49.42 4.69 -42.44
CA LYS A 7 -49.34 5.97 -43.15
C LYS A 7 -48.97 5.74 -44.62
N PRO A 8 -49.46 6.57 -45.56
CA PRO A 8 -49.26 6.35 -46.98
C PRO A 8 -47.77 6.45 -47.35
N VAL A 9 -47.26 5.44 -48.01
CA VAL A 9 -45.91 5.43 -48.58
C VAL A 9 -45.98 6.02 -49.98
N LEU A 10 -45.20 7.07 -50.25
CA LEU A 10 -45.05 7.66 -51.58
C LEU A 10 -44.46 6.61 -52.55
N SER A 11 -45.31 6.04 -53.39
CA SER A 11 -44.92 5.13 -54.47
C SER A 11 -44.09 5.90 -55.49
N GLY A 12 -42.79 5.63 -55.57
CA GLY A 12 -41.95 6.08 -56.69
C GLY A 12 -40.52 6.48 -56.38
N GLN A 13 -40.12 6.63 -55.11
CA GLN A 13 -38.73 6.99 -54.79
C GLN A 13 -37.95 5.78 -54.28
N ARG A 14 -37.02 5.26 -55.10
CA ARG A 14 -36.00 4.30 -54.66
C ARG A 14 -35.19 4.93 -53.53
N ILE A 15 -35.55 4.64 -52.29
CA ILE A 15 -34.74 4.95 -51.12
C ILE A 15 -33.49 4.06 -51.21
N LYS A 16 -32.41 4.59 -51.79
CA LYS A 16 -31.09 3.99 -51.63
C LYS A 16 -30.71 4.15 -50.16
N THR A 17 -30.86 3.08 -49.40
CA THR A 17 -30.17 2.92 -48.11
C THR A 17 -28.69 3.24 -48.35
N ARG A 18 -28.16 4.25 -47.66
CA ARG A 18 -26.72 4.53 -47.68
C ARG A 18 -26.04 3.28 -47.10
N LYS A 19 -24.98 2.79 -47.75
CA LYS A 19 -24.10 1.66 -47.33
C LYS A 19 -23.49 1.79 -45.91
N ARG A 20 -23.92 2.75 -45.09
CA ARG A 20 -23.28 3.12 -43.83
C ARG A 20 -23.82 2.38 -42.61
N ASP A 21 -24.91 1.63 -42.74
CA ASP A 21 -25.59 0.97 -41.60
C ASP A 21 -25.52 -0.57 -41.64
N GLU A 22 -24.64 -1.18 -42.45
CA GLU A 22 -24.20 -2.54 -42.16
C GLU A 22 -23.19 -2.45 -41.02
N LYS A 23 -23.62 -2.68 -39.77
CA LYS A 23 -22.70 -2.99 -38.69
C LYS A 23 -21.88 -4.18 -39.16
N GLU A 24 -20.61 -3.97 -39.53
CA GLU A 24 -19.69 -5.06 -39.84
C GLU A 24 -19.86 -6.13 -38.76
N LYS A 25 -19.96 -7.41 -39.15
CA LYS A 25 -20.09 -8.49 -38.18
C LYS A 25 -18.80 -8.56 -37.35
N TYR A 26 -18.93 -8.82 -36.04
CA TYR A 26 -17.76 -9.03 -35.19
C TYR A 26 -17.16 -10.38 -35.58
N ASP A 27 -15.94 -10.36 -36.11
CA ASP A 27 -15.23 -11.54 -36.61
C ASP A 27 -13.78 -11.58 -36.07
N PRO A 28 -13.61 -12.00 -34.80
CA PRO A 28 -12.28 -12.13 -34.20
C PRO A 28 -11.39 -13.15 -34.89
N ALA A 29 -11.97 -14.21 -35.47
CA ALA A 29 -11.22 -15.25 -36.18
C ALA A 29 -10.62 -14.70 -37.47
N GLY A 30 -11.41 -13.98 -38.28
CA GLY A 30 -10.90 -13.30 -39.47
C GLY A 30 -9.84 -12.24 -39.15
N PHE A 31 -10.03 -11.48 -38.06
CA PHE A 31 -9.01 -10.54 -37.58
C PHE A 31 -7.72 -11.26 -37.16
N ARG A 32 -7.85 -12.34 -36.36
CA ARG A 32 -6.73 -13.18 -35.92
C ARG A 32 -5.93 -13.70 -37.12
N ASP A 33 -6.60 -14.30 -38.10
CA ASP A 33 -5.95 -14.89 -39.27
C ASP A 33 -5.15 -13.85 -40.07
N TYR A 34 -5.69 -12.63 -40.22
CA TYR A 34 -4.98 -11.52 -40.87
C TYR A 34 -3.72 -11.09 -40.09
N ILE A 35 -3.82 -10.95 -38.77
CA ILE A 35 -2.68 -10.57 -37.92
C ILE A 35 -1.62 -11.68 -37.90
N LEU A 36 -2.02 -12.93 -37.70
CA LEU A 36 -1.13 -14.11 -37.73
C LEU A 36 -0.32 -14.16 -39.02
N ALA A 37 -0.96 -13.95 -40.18
CA ALA A 37 -0.27 -13.98 -41.47
C ALA A 37 0.86 -12.95 -41.56
N GLY A 38 0.62 -11.72 -41.08
CA GLY A 38 1.64 -10.67 -41.10
C GLY A 38 2.75 -10.88 -40.07
N LEU A 39 2.39 -11.34 -38.87
CA LEU A 39 3.36 -11.67 -37.82
C LEU A 39 4.27 -12.85 -38.24
N ASN A 40 3.70 -13.91 -38.80
CA ASN A 40 4.46 -15.05 -39.31
C ASN A 40 5.38 -14.67 -40.49
N ALA A 41 4.97 -13.72 -41.33
CA ALA A 41 5.82 -13.21 -42.41
C ALA A 41 7.00 -12.37 -41.88
N ALA A 42 6.84 -11.69 -40.74
CA ALA A 42 7.92 -10.96 -40.08
C ALA A 42 8.87 -11.89 -39.29
N GLY A 43 8.39 -13.04 -38.83
CA GLY A 43 9.20 -14.01 -38.07
C GLY A 43 9.70 -13.41 -36.75
N THR A 44 11.00 -13.55 -36.46
CA THR A 44 11.63 -13.03 -35.23
C THR A 44 12.08 -11.57 -35.34
N ASP A 45 11.86 -10.90 -36.47
CA ASP A 45 12.22 -9.50 -36.67
C ASP A 45 11.16 -8.56 -36.06
N LEU A 46 11.44 -8.05 -34.86
CA LEU A 46 10.53 -7.17 -34.12
C LEU A 46 10.37 -5.78 -34.74
N GLU A 47 11.30 -5.35 -35.60
CA GLU A 47 11.14 -4.12 -36.37
C GLU A 47 10.15 -4.33 -37.51
N ALA A 48 10.26 -5.46 -38.21
CA ALA A 48 9.28 -5.87 -39.21
C ALA A 48 7.88 -6.07 -38.60
N VAL A 49 7.79 -6.69 -37.41
CA VAL A 49 6.54 -6.81 -36.64
C VAL A 49 5.95 -5.42 -36.35
N SER A 50 6.75 -4.50 -35.81
CA SER A 50 6.30 -3.13 -35.49
C SER A 50 5.78 -2.40 -36.74
N LYS A 51 6.49 -2.52 -37.86
CA LYS A 51 6.12 -1.90 -39.14
C LYS A 51 4.84 -2.50 -39.71
N PHE A 52 4.67 -3.82 -39.63
CA PHE A 52 3.44 -4.49 -40.02
C PHE A 52 2.26 -3.99 -39.20
N LEU A 53 2.39 -3.96 -37.86
CA LEU A 53 1.32 -3.53 -36.96
C LEU A 53 0.89 -2.07 -37.18
N ASP A 54 1.83 -1.17 -37.51
CA ASP A 54 1.49 0.22 -37.88
C ASP A 54 0.66 0.26 -39.16
N ILE A 55 1.10 -0.43 -40.22
CA ILE A 55 0.38 -0.46 -41.51
C ILE A 55 -0.97 -1.15 -41.37
N ALA A 56 -1.04 -2.24 -40.61
CA ALA A 56 -2.24 -3.04 -40.40
C ALA A 56 -3.36 -2.25 -39.70
N GLY A 57 -3.03 -1.35 -38.76
CA GLY A 57 -4.04 -0.52 -38.08
C GLY A 57 -4.77 0.47 -39.01
N GLY A 58 -4.25 0.72 -40.21
CA GLY A 58 -4.96 1.46 -41.27
C GLY A 58 -5.87 0.59 -42.15
N LYS A 59 -5.79 -0.74 -42.00
CA LYS A 59 -6.53 -1.73 -42.81
C LYS A 59 -7.55 -2.52 -42.00
N VAL A 60 -7.28 -2.78 -40.71
CA VAL A 60 -8.16 -3.48 -39.78
C VAL A 60 -8.52 -2.62 -38.58
N ASP A 61 -9.70 -2.84 -37.99
CA ASP A 61 -10.22 -2.01 -36.91
C ASP A 61 -9.69 -2.44 -35.53
N TYR A 62 -8.56 -1.86 -35.12
CA TYR A 62 -8.00 -2.06 -33.79
C TYR A 62 -8.90 -1.56 -32.64
N ARG A 63 -9.83 -0.63 -32.87
CA ARG A 63 -10.76 -0.20 -31.80
C ARG A 63 -11.74 -1.30 -31.45
N ARG A 64 -12.05 -2.14 -32.43
CA ARG A 64 -12.97 -3.25 -32.27
C ARG A 64 -12.28 -4.52 -31.79
N TYR A 65 -11.05 -4.75 -32.25
CA TYR A 65 -10.32 -6.00 -32.01
C TYR A 65 -9.09 -5.83 -31.11
N GLY A 66 -8.96 -4.73 -30.38
CA GLY A 66 -7.79 -4.47 -29.53
C GLY A 66 -7.52 -5.55 -28.50
N GLU A 67 -8.56 -6.14 -27.90
CA GLU A 67 -8.45 -7.28 -26.98
C GLU A 67 -7.81 -8.49 -27.69
N ALA A 68 -8.40 -8.92 -28.81
CA ALA A 68 -7.89 -9.98 -29.67
C ALA A 68 -6.46 -9.70 -30.16
N LEU A 69 -6.11 -8.44 -30.42
CA LEU A 69 -4.75 -8.05 -30.80
C LEU A 69 -3.77 -8.33 -29.66
N PHE A 70 -4.10 -7.95 -28.42
CA PHE A 70 -3.22 -8.16 -27.28
C PHE A 70 -3.08 -9.64 -26.91
N ASP A 71 -4.15 -10.43 -27.01
CA ASP A 71 -4.08 -11.89 -26.89
C ASP A 71 -3.04 -12.47 -27.86
N ILE A 72 -3.09 -12.07 -29.13
CA ILE A 72 -2.16 -12.56 -30.16
C ILE A 72 -0.73 -12.11 -29.87
N LEU A 73 -0.50 -10.87 -29.45
CA LEU A 73 0.84 -10.37 -29.15
C LEU A 73 1.45 -11.01 -27.90
N ILE A 74 0.62 -11.38 -26.91
CA ILE A 74 1.06 -12.02 -25.66
C ILE A 74 1.22 -13.52 -25.86
N ALA A 75 0.14 -14.22 -26.21
CA ALA A 75 0.05 -15.67 -26.23
C ALA A 75 0.21 -16.31 -27.63
N GLY A 76 0.22 -15.50 -28.69
CA GLY A 76 0.37 -15.96 -30.07
C GLY A 76 -0.95 -16.32 -30.75
N GLY A 77 -2.08 -16.24 -30.06
CA GLY A 77 -3.41 -16.55 -30.59
C GLY A 77 -4.51 -16.00 -29.70
N LEU A 78 -5.78 -16.17 -30.08
CA LEU A 78 -6.92 -15.72 -29.26
C LEU A 78 -7.02 -16.56 -27.99
N LEU A 79 -7.07 -15.91 -26.83
CA LEU A 79 -7.24 -16.61 -25.57
C LEU A 79 -8.71 -16.93 -25.33
N VAL A 80 -8.98 -18.14 -24.84
CA VAL A 80 -10.30 -18.50 -24.30
C VAL A 80 -10.25 -18.52 -22.77
N PRO A 81 -11.40 -18.47 -22.07
CA PRO A 81 -11.43 -18.58 -20.63
C PRO A 81 -10.64 -19.80 -20.13
N GLY A 82 -9.68 -19.56 -19.25
CA GLY A 82 -8.75 -20.58 -18.76
C GLY A 82 -7.36 -20.56 -19.38
N GLY A 83 -7.08 -19.65 -20.33
CA GLY A 83 -5.72 -19.37 -20.80
C GLY A 83 -5.22 -20.22 -21.97
N SER A 84 -6.04 -21.11 -22.51
CA SER A 84 -5.71 -21.84 -23.74
C SER A 84 -5.98 -21.01 -25.00
N ILE A 85 -5.31 -21.33 -26.10
CA ILE A 85 -5.56 -20.72 -27.41
C ILE A 85 -6.80 -21.35 -28.05
N ALA A 86 -7.70 -20.52 -28.59
CA ALA A 86 -8.86 -20.96 -29.36
C ALA A 86 -8.42 -21.81 -30.58
N GLN A 87 -8.95 -23.03 -30.70
CA GLN A 87 -8.67 -23.93 -31.82
C GLN A 87 -9.82 -23.93 -32.84
N GLU A 88 -9.50 -24.05 -34.12
CA GLU A 88 -10.45 -24.19 -35.23
C GLU A 88 -10.05 -25.35 -36.16
N GLY A 89 -10.34 -26.57 -35.73
CA GLY A 89 -9.97 -27.79 -36.48
C GLY A 89 -8.46 -27.85 -36.74
N ASP A 90 -8.07 -28.07 -37.99
CA ASP A 90 -6.66 -28.19 -38.41
C ASP A 90 -5.98 -26.85 -38.74
N LYS A 91 -6.66 -25.71 -38.54
CA LYS A 91 -6.07 -24.39 -38.86
C LYS A 91 -5.00 -23.99 -37.86
N LEU A 92 -3.92 -23.38 -38.38
CA LEU A 92 -2.91 -22.73 -37.55
C LEU A 92 -3.52 -21.51 -36.84
N CYS A 93 -3.75 -21.63 -35.53
CA CYS A 93 -4.34 -20.58 -34.69
C CYS A 93 -3.30 -19.87 -33.80
N LYS A 94 -2.00 -20.15 -34.03
CA LYS A 94 -0.87 -19.65 -33.22
C LYS A 94 0.27 -19.09 -34.09
N THR A 95 0.88 -18.00 -33.65
CA THR A 95 2.16 -17.47 -34.17
C THR A 95 3.28 -17.67 -33.16
N THR A 96 4.52 -17.73 -33.65
CA THR A 96 5.74 -17.69 -32.83
C THR A 96 6.25 -16.28 -32.56
N ALA A 97 5.69 -15.25 -33.22
CA ALA A 97 6.05 -13.86 -33.01
C ALA A 97 5.23 -13.23 -31.87
N CYS A 98 5.30 -13.83 -30.68
CA CYS A 98 4.61 -13.40 -29.47
C CYS A 98 5.51 -13.51 -28.23
N ILE A 99 5.08 -12.91 -27.12
CA ILE A 99 5.85 -12.89 -25.86
C ILE A 99 6.09 -14.31 -25.33
N PHE A 100 5.10 -15.19 -25.38
CA PHE A 100 5.22 -16.54 -24.82
C PHE A 100 6.26 -17.40 -25.55
N GLU A 101 6.57 -17.08 -26.80
CA GLU A 101 7.58 -17.76 -27.61
C GLU A 101 8.94 -17.02 -27.61
N ALA A 102 9.02 -15.87 -26.94
CA ALA A 102 10.27 -15.12 -26.76
C ALA A 102 11.25 -15.85 -25.84
N GLN A 103 12.53 -15.48 -25.91
CA GLN A 103 13.51 -15.88 -24.89
C GLN A 103 13.14 -15.25 -23.54
N GLU A 104 13.42 -15.96 -22.45
CA GLU A 104 13.07 -15.50 -21.10
C GLU A 104 13.92 -14.34 -20.60
N ASP A 105 15.04 -14.01 -21.27
CA ASP A 105 15.94 -12.96 -20.83
C ASP A 105 15.32 -11.55 -20.96
N ILE A 106 15.73 -10.65 -20.05
CA ILE A 106 15.15 -9.31 -19.97
C ILE A 106 15.39 -8.47 -21.23
N GLN A 107 16.46 -8.72 -21.97
CA GLN A 107 16.78 -7.95 -23.17
C GLN A 107 15.82 -8.30 -24.31
N SER A 108 15.53 -9.58 -24.50
CA SER A 108 14.52 -10.05 -25.46
C SER A 108 13.12 -9.50 -25.13
N LEU A 109 12.75 -9.51 -23.85
CA LEU A 109 11.47 -8.97 -23.39
C LEU A 109 11.36 -7.44 -23.57
N LYS A 110 12.44 -6.69 -23.32
CA LYS A 110 12.50 -5.25 -23.64
C LYS A 110 12.33 -4.97 -25.12
N ASN A 111 12.87 -5.82 -26.00
CA ASN A 111 12.66 -5.65 -27.44
C ASN A 111 11.18 -5.82 -27.81
N PHE A 112 10.48 -6.79 -27.20
CA PHE A 112 9.03 -6.94 -27.34
C PHE A 112 8.26 -5.75 -26.75
N GLU A 113 8.67 -5.24 -25.58
CA GLU A 113 8.08 -4.04 -24.97
C GLU A 113 8.11 -2.85 -25.93
N GLN A 114 9.19 -2.67 -26.71
CA GLN A 114 9.26 -1.61 -27.72
C GLN A 114 8.18 -1.74 -28.81
N VAL A 115 7.75 -2.95 -29.15
CA VAL A 115 6.63 -3.17 -30.10
C VAL A 115 5.34 -2.57 -29.53
N PHE A 116 5.04 -2.85 -28.25
CA PHE A 116 3.88 -2.32 -27.54
C PHE A 116 3.93 -0.79 -27.42
N ILE A 117 5.09 -0.24 -27.05
CA ILE A 117 5.28 1.22 -26.95
C ILE A 117 5.05 1.90 -28.30
N LYS A 118 5.63 1.37 -29.39
CA LYS A 118 5.44 1.93 -30.74
C LYS A 118 3.97 1.86 -31.17
N LEU A 119 3.31 0.72 -30.92
CA LEU A 119 1.92 0.49 -31.25
C LEU A 119 0.98 1.46 -30.51
N MET A 120 1.09 1.56 -29.18
CA MET A 120 0.23 2.43 -28.37
C MET A 120 0.52 3.91 -28.58
N ARG A 121 1.79 4.29 -28.83
CA ARG A 121 2.12 5.67 -29.22
C ARG A 121 1.40 6.10 -30.50
N ARG A 122 1.26 5.20 -31.47
CA ARG A 122 0.56 5.43 -32.74
C ARG A 122 -0.95 5.39 -32.57
N TYR A 123 -1.45 4.41 -31.84
CA TYR A 123 -2.88 4.13 -31.64
C TYR A 123 -3.25 4.29 -30.16
N LYS A 124 -3.21 5.54 -29.65
CA LYS A 124 -3.41 5.85 -28.22
C LYS A 124 -4.67 5.27 -27.58
N TYR A 125 -5.74 5.08 -28.36
CA TYR A 125 -6.98 4.48 -27.86
C TYR A 125 -6.81 3.02 -27.39
N LEU A 126 -5.72 2.35 -27.80
CA LEU A 126 -5.39 1.00 -27.35
C LEU A 126 -4.91 0.95 -25.90
N GLU A 127 -4.41 2.05 -25.32
CA GLU A 127 -3.92 2.06 -23.92
C GLU A 127 -4.99 1.60 -22.93
N LYS A 128 -6.22 2.13 -23.07
CA LYS A 128 -7.34 1.72 -22.21
C LYS A 128 -7.75 0.26 -22.45
N MET A 129 -7.72 -0.20 -23.70
CA MET A 129 -8.01 -1.60 -24.02
C MET A 129 -6.94 -2.53 -23.45
N PHE A 130 -5.68 -2.08 -23.41
CA PHE A 130 -4.58 -2.84 -22.87
C PHE A 130 -4.69 -3.02 -21.34
N ASP A 131 -5.05 -1.96 -20.60
CA ASP A 131 -5.32 -2.07 -19.16
C ASP A 131 -6.41 -3.11 -18.87
N GLU A 132 -7.55 -3.03 -19.57
CA GLU A 132 -8.65 -3.98 -19.40
C GLU A 132 -8.26 -5.40 -19.81
N GLU A 133 -7.49 -5.57 -20.88
CA GLU A 133 -7.07 -6.90 -21.32
C GLU A 133 -6.03 -7.50 -20.38
N MET A 134 -5.11 -6.71 -19.85
CA MET A 134 -4.16 -7.18 -18.84
C MET A 134 -4.86 -7.70 -17.58
N LYS A 135 -5.98 -7.09 -17.15
CA LYS A 135 -6.78 -7.63 -16.04
C LYS A 135 -7.32 -9.02 -16.36
N LYS A 136 -7.77 -9.28 -17.59
CA LYS A 136 -8.27 -10.60 -18.01
C LYS A 136 -7.15 -11.63 -18.15
N VAL A 137 -6.05 -11.27 -18.83
CA VAL A 137 -4.90 -12.15 -19.02
C VAL A 137 -4.33 -12.60 -17.67
N LEU A 138 -4.24 -11.70 -16.69
CA LEU A 138 -3.75 -12.03 -15.34
C LEU A 138 -4.67 -12.99 -14.57
N ILE A 139 -5.97 -13.05 -14.87
CA ILE A 139 -6.90 -14.05 -14.30
C ILE A 139 -6.60 -15.46 -14.86
N PHE A 140 -6.06 -15.54 -16.08
CA PHE A 140 -5.80 -16.81 -16.77
C PHE A 140 -4.42 -17.43 -16.47
N ILE A 141 -3.60 -16.83 -15.60
CA ILE A 141 -2.21 -17.28 -15.40
C ILE A 141 -2.07 -18.72 -14.89
N LYS A 142 -3.13 -19.30 -14.33
CA LYS A 142 -3.18 -20.72 -13.97
C LYS A 142 -3.11 -21.64 -15.19
N GLY A 143 -3.63 -21.20 -16.33
CA GLY A 143 -3.60 -21.96 -17.59
C GLY A 143 -2.26 -21.90 -18.32
N PHE A 144 -1.41 -20.92 -17.97
CA PHE A 144 -0.08 -20.77 -18.56
C PHE A 144 0.93 -21.70 -17.88
N ASN A 145 1.95 -22.11 -18.62
CA ASN A 145 3.07 -22.85 -18.04
C ASN A 145 4.00 -21.90 -17.25
N GLU A 146 4.99 -22.48 -16.57
CA GLU A 146 5.91 -21.71 -15.72
C GLU A 146 6.73 -20.66 -16.50
N SER A 147 7.28 -21.04 -17.65
CA SER A 147 8.03 -20.16 -18.54
C SER A 147 7.19 -18.97 -19.00
N GLU A 148 5.95 -19.22 -19.42
CA GLU A 148 4.98 -18.20 -19.85
C GLU A 148 4.64 -17.23 -18.71
N ARG A 149 4.42 -17.75 -17.49
CA ARG A 149 4.18 -16.91 -16.30
C ARG A 149 5.37 -16.01 -15.99
N ILE A 150 6.59 -16.52 -16.07
CA ILE A 150 7.82 -15.72 -15.83
C ILE A 150 7.93 -14.59 -16.86
N LYS A 151 7.75 -14.89 -18.16
CA LYS A 151 7.78 -13.88 -19.22
C LYS A 151 6.69 -12.84 -19.03
N LEU A 152 5.47 -13.26 -18.68
CA LEU A 152 4.35 -12.36 -18.44
C LEU A 152 4.58 -11.48 -17.20
N ALA A 153 5.12 -12.02 -16.10
CA ALA A 153 5.46 -11.25 -14.91
C ALA A 153 6.52 -10.17 -15.22
N ARG A 154 7.57 -10.55 -15.95
CA ARG A 154 8.62 -9.61 -16.39
C ARG A 154 8.06 -8.52 -17.30
N MET A 155 7.27 -8.89 -18.29
CA MET A 155 6.60 -7.92 -19.17
C MET A 155 5.63 -7.01 -18.41
N THR A 156 4.89 -7.56 -17.43
CA THR A 156 4.01 -6.77 -16.55
C THR A 156 4.81 -5.74 -15.77
N ALA A 157 5.97 -6.11 -15.21
CA ALA A 157 6.86 -5.16 -14.55
C ALA A 157 7.33 -4.05 -15.50
N LEU A 158 7.74 -4.40 -16.73
CA LEU A 158 8.17 -3.44 -17.75
C LEU A 158 7.05 -2.45 -18.13
N TRP A 159 5.85 -2.96 -18.40
CA TRP A 159 4.68 -2.14 -18.73
C TRP A 159 4.23 -1.24 -17.57
N ILE A 160 4.40 -1.66 -16.32
CA ILE A 160 4.14 -0.77 -15.21
C ILE A 160 5.26 0.28 -15.07
N CYS A 161 6.52 -0.10 -15.26
CA CYS A 161 7.68 0.80 -15.21
C CYS A 161 7.60 1.94 -16.24
N ASN A 162 7.04 1.67 -17.42
CA ASN A 162 6.89 2.65 -18.49
C ASN A 162 5.52 3.38 -18.47
N GLY A 163 4.60 2.96 -17.61
CA GLY A 163 3.28 3.57 -17.43
C GLY A 163 2.20 3.10 -18.42
N ALA A 164 2.47 2.06 -19.23
CA ALA A 164 1.47 1.47 -20.12
C ALA A 164 0.35 0.75 -19.37
N VAL A 165 0.64 0.19 -18.19
CA VAL A 165 -0.33 -0.52 -17.34
C VAL A 165 -0.24 0.02 -15.92
N PRO A 166 -1.37 0.32 -15.26
CA PRO A 166 -1.34 0.76 -13.86
C PRO A 166 -1.02 -0.42 -12.91
N PRO A 167 -0.36 -0.17 -11.77
CA PRO A 167 -0.07 -1.23 -10.78
C PRO A 167 -1.34 -1.91 -10.22
N THR A 168 -2.50 -1.24 -10.31
CA THR A 168 -3.80 -1.76 -9.89
C THR A 168 -4.20 -3.04 -10.61
N VAL A 169 -3.63 -3.33 -11.79
CA VAL A 169 -3.89 -4.59 -12.52
C VAL A 169 -3.54 -5.81 -11.68
N LEU A 170 -2.52 -5.72 -10.81
CA LEU A 170 -2.06 -6.84 -9.98
C LEU A 170 -3.08 -7.26 -8.92
N GLN A 171 -4.08 -6.42 -8.61
CA GLN A 171 -5.12 -6.78 -7.64
C GLN A 171 -5.97 -7.97 -8.09
N VAL A 172 -6.09 -8.23 -9.41
CA VAL A 172 -6.87 -9.37 -9.92
C VAL A 172 -6.24 -10.72 -9.57
N LEU A 173 -4.95 -10.72 -9.21
CA LEU A 173 -4.24 -11.90 -8.73
C LEU A 173 -4.68 -12.31 -7.33
N ILE A 174 -5.35 -11.42 -6.58
CA ILE A 174 -6.03 -11.75 -5.31
C ILE A 174 -7.29 -12.54 -5.65
N ASN A 175 -7.07 -13.78 -6.05
CA ASN A 175 -8.07 -14.73 -6.49
C ASN A 175 -7.85 -16.05 -5.77
N GLU A 176 -8.91 -16.60 -5.17
CA GLU A 176 -8.83 -17.78 -4.31
C GLU A 176 -8.10 -18.97 -4.97
N HIS A 177 -8.33 -19.20 -6.27
CA HIS A 177 -7.71 -20.31 -6.99
C HIS A 177 -6.22 -20.08 -7.27
N LEU A 178 -5.81 -18.83 -7.49
CA LEU A 178 -4.40 -18.48 -7.72
C LEU A 178 -3.61 -18.46 -6.41
N ILE A 179 -4.24 -18.00 -5.33
CA ILE A 179 -3.63 -17.90 -4.00
C ILE A 179 -3.43 -19.30 -3.40
N LYS A 180 -4.43 -20.19 -3.49
CA LYS A 180 -4.33 -21.56 -2.93
C LYS A 180 -3.15 -22.35 -3.51
N ASP A 181 -2.87 -22.16 -4.79
CA ASP A 181 -1.81 -22.87 -5.51
C ASP A 181 -0.45 -22.17 -5.43
N GLY A 182 -0.33 -21.02 -4.75
CA GLY A 182 0.90 -20.21 -4.66
C GLY A 182 1.25 -19.39 -5.92
N ILE A 183 0.53 -19.61 -7.02
CA ILE A 183 0.76 -18.97 -8.33
C ILE A 183 0.70 -17.44 -8.23
N ALA A 184 -0.26 -16.90 -7.47
CA ALA A 184 -0.39 -15.45 -7.28
C ALA A 184 0.85 -14.83 -6.63
N LEU A 185 1.38 -15.48 -5.60
CA LEU A 185 2.55 -15.01 -4.85
C LEU A 185 3.82 -15.09 -5.71
N ASP A 186 4.04 -16.22 -6.38
CA ASP A 186 5.21 -16.42 -7.24
C ASP A 186 5.24 -15.40 -8.38
N PHE A 187 4.09 -15.16 -9.00
CA PHE A 187 3.95 -14.14 -10.05
C PHE A 187 4.25 -12.73 -9.51
N LEU A 188 3.69 -12.37 -8.35
CA LEU A 188 3.90 -11.06 -7.74
C LEU A 188 5.38 -10.81 -7.40
N ILE A 189 6.06 -11.83 -6.87
CA ILE A 189 7.48 -11.76 -6.55
C ILE A 189 8.31 -11.54 -7.81
N GLU A 190 8.05 -12.28 -8.89
CA GLU A 190 8.77 -12.11 -10.15
C GLU A 190 8.57 -10.70 -10.73
N VAL A 191 7.36 -10.13 -10.61
CA VAL A 191 7.08 -8.73 -10.97
C VAL A 191 7.95 -7.79 -10.13
N PHE A 192 8.00 -7.95 -8.81
CA PHE A 192 8.78 -7.06 -7.93
C PHE A 192 10.29 -7.19 -8.12
N VAL A 193 10.81 -8.40 -8.30
CA VAL A 193 12.23 -8.63 -8.58
C VAL A 193 12.61 -7.93 -9.89
N THR A 194 11.83 -8.13 -10.95
CA THR A 194 12.08 -7.50 -12.25
C THR A 194 11.99 -5.98 -12.15
N TRP A 195 10.94 -5.46 -11.52
CA TRP A 195 10.77 -4.01 -11.35
C TRP A 195 11.92 -3.40 -10.55
N LYS A 196 12.30 -4.03 -9.43
CA LYS A 196 13.43 -3.56 -8.62
C LYS A 196 14.70 -3.44 -9.46
N GLN A 197 14.96 -4.38 -10.37
CA GLN A 197 16.12 -4.31 -11.27
C GLN A 197 16.01 -3.16 -12.28
N GLU A 198 14.81 -2.84 -12.76
CA GLU A 198 14.58 -1.85 -13.82
C GLU A 198 14.51 -0.40 -13.32
N LYS A 199 13.85 -0.14 -12.19
CA LYS A 199 13.60 1.22 -11.67
C LYS A 199 14.03 1.43 -10.22
N GLY A 200 14.61 0.41 -9.59
CA GLY A 200 14.99 0.46 -8.19
C GLY A 200 13.80 0.31 -7.25
N LEU A 201 14.11 0.04 -5.99
CA LEU A 201 13.14 -0.26 -4.94
C LEU A 201 12.16 0.89 -4.66
N GLY A 202 12.63 2.14 -4.65
CA GLY A 202 11.76 3.29 -4.35
C GLY A 202 10.58 3.41 -5.33
N SER A 203 10.79 3.00 -6.59
CA SER A 203 9.72 2.93 -7.59
C SER A 203 8.69 1.84 -7.27
N VAL A 204 9.15 0.67 -6.81
CA VAL A 204 8.27 -0.44 -6.38
C VAL A 204 7.40 -0.01 -5.20
N THR A 205 8.00 0.59 -4.17
CA THR A 205 7.27 1.10 -3.00
C THR A 205 6.21 2.14 -3.38
N THR A 206 6.57 3.09 -4.25
CA THR A 206 5.63 4.13 -4.72
C THR A 206 4.46 3.50 -5.48
N ALA A 207 4.72 2.46 -6.26
CA ALA A 207 3.69 1.77 -7.00
C ALA A 207 2.80 0.89 -6.14
N LEU A 208 3.33 0.23 -5.10
CA LEU A 208 2.53 -0.50 -4.12
C LEU A 208 1.47 0.41 -3.49
N LYS A 209 1.87 1.63 -3.14
CA LYS A 209 0.97 2.68 -2.64
C LYS A 209 -0.09 3.07 -3.66
N ARG A 210 0.34 3.47 -4.86
CA ARG A 210 -0.58 3.87 -5.95
C ARG A 210 -1.50 2.74 -6.41
N GLY A 211 -1.04 1.50 -6.31
CA GLY A 211 -1.78 0.29 -6.64
C GLY A 211 -2.70 -0.20 -5.54
N GLY A 212 -2.69 0.41 -4.34
CA GLY A 212 -3.48 -0.08 -3.20
C GLY A 212 -3.10 -1.49 -2.75
N LEU A 213 -1.83 -1.87 -2.93
CA LEU A 213 -1.31 -3.21 -2.63
C LEU A 213 -0.54 -3.27 -1.31
N GLU A 214 -0.08 -2.14 -0.80
CA GLU A 214 0.79 -2.04 0.40
C GLU A 214 0.24 -2.87 1.58
N GLY A 215 -1.03 -2.66 1.94
CA GLY A 215 -1.69 -3.34 3.07
C GLY A 215 -2.27 -4.70 2.75
N ARG A 216 -2.13 -5.15 1.51
CA ARG A 216 -2.80 -6.36 0.98
C ARG A 216 -1.81 -7.45 0.59
N LEU A 217 -0.51 -7.24 0.84
CA LEU A 217 0.55 -8.18 0.45
C LEU A 217 0.33 -9.58 1.05
N MET A 218 -0.16 -9.67 2.28
CA MET A 218 -0.49 -10.95 2.92
C MET A 218 -1.66 -11.70 2.26
N GLU A 219 -2.53 -11.01 1.50
CA GLU A 219 -3.63 -11.66 0.78
C GLU A 219 -3.13 -12.54 -0.37
N PHE A 220 -1.93 -12.27 -0.92
CA PHE A 220 -1.31 -13.10 -1.96
C PHE A 220 -0.73 -14.40 -1.39
N VAL A 221 -0.47 -14.46 -0.09
CA VAL A 221 0.11 -15.64 0.58
C VAL A 221 -0.97 -16.72 0.73
N PRO A 222 -0.66 -17.99 0.38
CA PRO A 222 -1.57 -19.12 0.59
C PRO A 222 -2.09 -19.18 2.04
N PRO A 223 -3.39 -19.43 2.29
CA PRO A 223 -3.96 -19.36 3.63
C PRO A 223 -3.28 -20.26 4.65
N ASN A 224 -2.83 -21.44 4.23
CA ASN A 224 -2.13 -22.41 5.07
C ASN A 224 -0.66 -22.06 5.36
N LYS A 225 -0.12 -21.01 4.74
CA LYS A 225 1.26 -20.52 4.94
C LYS A 225 1.29 -19.05 5.38
N ARG A 226 0.13 -18.45 5.67
CA ARG A 226 0.03 -17.02 5.97
C ARG A 226 0.58 -16.71 7.35
N SER A 227 1.86 -16.34 7.40
CA SER A 227 2.54 -15.82 8.58
C SER A 227 3.60 -14.80 8.18
N ASP A 228 3.93 -13.90 9.12
CA ASP A 228 4.99 -12.90 8.93
C ASP A 228 6.36 -13.56 8.69
N GLU A 229 6.60 -14.71 9.32
CA GLU A 229 7.82 -15.50 9.14
C GLU A 229 7.92 -16.03 7.70
N TYR A 230 6.87 -16.68 7.20
CA TYR A 230 6.86 -17.19 5.82
C TYR A 230 6.98 -16.04 4.80
N PHE A 231 6.25 -14.95 5.03
CA PHE A 231 6.34 -13.75 4.20
C PHE A 231 7.77 -13.20 4.17
N ARG A 232 8.41 -13.06 5.34
CA ARG A 232 9.80 -12.62 5.45
C ARG A 232 10.73 -13.53 4.66
N THR A 233 10.68 -14.84 4.90
CA THR A 233 11.56 -15.82 4.25
C THR A 233 11.47 -15.72 2.73
N VAL A 234 10.27 -15.81 2.17
CA VAL A 234 10.07 -15.85 0.72
C VAL A 234 10.51 -14.56 0.03
N PHE A 235 10.28 -13.39 0.64
CA PHE A 235 10.69 -12.12 0.06
C PHE A 235 12.18 -11.84 0.25
N GLU A 236 12.75 -12.15 1.41
CA GLU A 236 14.18 -11.93 1.68
C GLU A 236 15.07 -12.83 0.82
N GLU A 237 14.70 -14.10 0.60
CA GLU A 237 15.39 -15.02 -0.31
C GLU A 237 15.47 -14.48 -1.74
N LYS A 238 14.50 -13.64 -2.14
CA LYS A 238 14.43 -12.99 -3.46
C LYS A 238 15.04 -11.58 -3.46
N GLY A 239 15.71 -11.20 -2.36
CA GLY A 239 16.34 -9.90 -2.21
C GLY A 239 15.35 -8.74 -2.05
N LEU A 240 14.13 -8.99 -1.54
CA LEU A 240 13.06 -8.01 -1.34
C LEU A 240 12.88 -7.63 0.14
N ALA A 241 13.94 -7.67 0.95
CA ALA A 241 13.90 -7.36 2.38
C ALA A 241 13.25 -6.02 2.73
N ASP A 242 13.39 -5.02 1.87
CA ASP A 242 12.78 -3.71 2.13
C ASP A 242 11.27 -3.68 1.88
N ILE A 243 10.72 -4.60 1.07
CA ILE A 243 9.26 -4.82 0.98
C ILE A 243 8.77 -5.43 2.30
N VAL A 244 9.55 -6.32 2.92
CA VAL A 244 9.25 -6.85 4.25
C VAL A 244 9.23 -5.72 5.29
N LYS A 245 10.24 -4.86 5.31
CA LYS A 245 10.27 -3.70 6.21
C LYS A 245 9.06 -2.78 6.01
N LEU A 246 8.68 -2.52 4.76
CA LEU A 246 7.50 -1.74 4.42
C LEU A 246 6.21 -2.37 4.97
N HIS A 247 6.03 -3.67 4.74
CA HIS A 247 4.87 -4.41 5.24
C HIS A 247 4.79 -4.36 6.77
N MET A 248 5.90 -4.61 7.46
CA MET A 248 5.96 -4.55 8.93
C MET A 248 5.69 -3.13 9.46
N ALA A 249 6.26 -2.11 8.82
CA ALA A 249 6.01 -0.72 9.20
C ALA A 249 4.55 -0.34 9.02
N GLN A 250 3.90 -0.79 7.93
CA GLN A 250 2.49 -0.57 7.71
C GLN A 250 1.62 -1.29 8.73
N ALA A 251 1.87 -2.58 8.99
CA ALA A 251 1.14 -3.34 10.00
C ALA A 251 1.24 -2.68 11.39
N SER A 252 2.42 -2.17 11.75
CA SER A 252 2.62 -1.41 12.99
C SER A 252 1.82 -0.11 13.02
N GLN A 253 1.75 0.62 11.90
CA GLN A 253 0.96 1.86 11.81
C GLN A 253 -0.55 1.60 11.87
N GLU A 254 -1.03 0.55 11.22
CA GLU A 254 -2.44 0.14 11.26
C GLU A 254 -2.84 -0.29 12.68
N ALA A 255 -2.01 -1.11 13.35
CA ALA A 255 -2.23 -1.51 14.73
C ALA A 255 -2.28 -0.32 15.70
N LYS A 256 -1.39 0.67 15.51
CA LYS A 256 -1.44 1.92 16.29
C LYS A 256 -2.72 2.70 16.04
N LYS A 257 -3.17 2.78 14.78
CA LYS A 257 -4.41 3.47 14.43
C LYS A 257 -5.63 2.79 15.08
N GLU A 258 -5.71 1.46 15.02
CA GLU A 258 -6.74 0.67 15.67
C GLU A 258 -6.74 0.88 17.19
N LEU A 259 -5.57 0.81 17.82
CA LEU A 259 -5.41 1.06 19.26
C LEU A 259 -5.86 2.47 19.64
N GLN A 260 -5.50 3.48 18.84
CA GLN A 260 -5.94 4.85 19.06
C GLN A 260 -7.47 4.98 18.96
N GLU A 261 -8.09 4.46 17.89
CA GLU A 261 -9.54 4.52 17.69
C GLU A 261 -10.29 3.84 18.84
N GLN A 262 -9.82 2.68 19.29
CA GLN A 262 -10.41 1.97 20.43
C GLN A 262 -10.24 2.74 21.74
N LEU A 263 -9.07 3.35 21.98
CA LEU A 263 -8.85 4.17 23.17
C LEU A 263 -9.74 5.42 23.18
N GLU A 264 -9.93 6.07 22.04
CA GLU A 264 -10.86 7.20 21.89
C GLU A 264 -12.29 6.79 22.23
N GLU A 265 -12.75 5.65 21.71
CA GLU A 265 -14.08 5.09 22.00
C GLU A 265 -14.25 4.84 23.50
N GLN A 266 -13.32 4.12 24.12
CA GLN A 266 -13.40 3.77 25.54
C GLN A 266 -13.38 4.99 26.48
N ILE A 267 -12.58 6.02 26.15
CA ILE A 267 -12.60 7.27 26.91
C ILE A 267 -13.95 7.97 26.76
N SER A 268 -14.51 7.99 25.56
CA SER A 268 -15.80 8.64 25.28
C SER A 268 -16.98 7.95 25.97
N GLU A 269 -16.94 6.62 26.10
CA GLU A 269 -17.95 5.83 26.81
C GLU A 269 -17.78 5.86 28.33
N GLY A 270 -16.68 6.42 28.82
CA GLY A 270 -16.38 6.46 30.26
C GLY A 270 -16.03 5.08 30.83
N ALA A 271 -15.38 4.23 30.03
CA ALA A 271 -14.87 2.94 30.47
C ALA A 271 -13.92 3.08 31.68
N SER A 272 -13.84 2.05 32.52
CA SER A 272 -12.94 2.09 33.67
C SER A 272 -11.49 2.07 33.21
N ILE A 273 -10.60 2.82 33.88
CA ILE A 273 -9.16 2.84 33.54
C ILE A 273 -8.55 1.43 33.58
N LYS A 274 -9.06 0.56 34.44
CA LYS A 274 -8.59 -0.82 34.55
C LYS A 274 -8.89 -1.64 33.28
N ASP A 275 -10.08 -1.48 32.71
CA ASP A 275 -10.48 -2.18 31.49
C ASP A 275 -9.68 -1.64 30.30
N ILE A 276 -9.55 -0.30 30.22
CA ILE A 276 -8.72 0.37 29.20
C ILE A 276 -7.28 -0.16 29.23
N VAL A 277 -6.67 -0.29 30.41
CA VAL A 277 -5.30 -0.80 30.55
C VAL A 277 -5.20 -2.26 30.08
N ALA A 278 -6.18 -3.10 30.40
CA ALA A 278 -6.17 -4.50 29.97
C ALA A 278 -6.23 -4.62 28.44
N ASP A 279 -7.12 -3.89 27.80
CA ASP A 279 -7.33 -3.95 26.35
C ASP A 279 -6.13 -3.37 25.59
N ILE A 280 -5.59 -2.22 26.02
CA ILE A 280 -4.38 -1.65 25.42
C ILE A 280 -3.20 -2.61 25.54
N ARG A 281 -3.00 -3.27 26.70
CA ARG A 281 -1.93 -4.26 26.87
C ARG A 281 -2.10 -5.46 25.95
N GLU A 282 -3.33 -5.94 25.73
CA GLU A 282 -3.59 -7.04 24.79
C GLU A 282 -3.17 -6.67 23.36
N ILE A 283 -3.61 -5.50 22.86
CA ILE A 283 -3.30 -5.05 21.50
C ILE A 283 -1.81 -4.77 21.34
N ALA A 284 -1.20 -4.08 22.31
CA ALA A 284 0.23 -3.76 22.28
C ALA A 284 1.08 -5.04 22.25
N ASN A 285 0.75 -6.05 23.04
CA ASN A 285 1.45 -7.34 23.04
C ASN A 285 1.22 -8.12 21.75
N LYS A 286 -0.01 -8.15 21.22
CA LYS A 286 -0.37 -8.84 19.98
C LYS A 286 0.39 -8.29 18.77
N HIS A 287 0.60 -6.97 18.73
CA HIS A 287 1.27 -6.29 17.62
C HIS A 287 2.71 -5.85 17.92
N CYS A 288 3.26 -6.26 19.07
CA CYS A 288 4.60 -5.91 19.54
C CYS A 288 4.89 -4.39 19.49
N ILE A 289 3.93 -3.57 19.91
CA ILE A 289 4.08 -2.11 19.93
C ILE A 289 5.04 -1.73 21.07
N PRO A 290 6.15 -1.02 20.80
CA PRO A 290 7.08 -0.60 21.83
C PRO A 290 6.46 0.36 22.86
N ASP A 291 6.79 0.20 24.14
CA ASP A 291 6.24 1.02 25.24
C ASP A 291 6.42 2.53 25.02
N GLN A 292 7.55 2.94 24.44
CA GLN A 292 7.83 4.34 24.13
C GLN A 292 6.87 4.93 23.10
N GLU A 293 6.43 4.14 22.14
CA GLU A 293 5.48 4.57 21.12
C GLU A 293 4.05 4.52 21.67
N LEU A 294 3.78 3.50 22.48
CA LEU A 294 2.50 3.32 23.14
C LEU A 294 2.16 4.48 24.08
N ILE A 295 3.08 4.88 24.95
CA ILE A 295 2.85 5.99 25.90
C ILE A 295 2.64 7.34 25.17
N VAL A 296 3.35 7.54 24.05
CA VAL A 296 3.18 8.74 23.21
C VAL A 296 1.79 8.75 22.56
N LEU A 297 1.30 7.59 22.09
CA LEU A 297 -0.04 7.43 21.54
C LEU A 297 -1.11 7.66 22.60
N ILE A 298 -0.97 7.07 23.80
CA ILE A 298 -1.89 7.28 24.93
C ILE A 298 -1.97 8.76 25.26
N TRP A 299 -0.83 9.45 25.40
CA TRP A 299 -0.81 10.90 25.64
C TRP A 299 -1.54 11.67 24.54
N SER A 300 -1.21 11.42 23.28
CA SER A 300 -1.83 12.09 22.14
C SER A 300 -3.35 11.90 22.11
N THR A 301 -3.80 10.70 22.47
CA THR A 301 -5.22 10.35 22.52
C THR A 301 -5.92 11.04 23.69
N VAL A 302 -5.40 10.91 24.90
CA VAL A 302 -5.96 11.55 26.10
C VAL A 302 -6.04 13.07 25.93
N MET A 303 -5.02 13.69 25.34
CA MET A 303 -4.99 15.14 25.15
C MET A 303 -5.87 15.64 23.99
N SER A 304 -6.26 14.77 23.05
CA SER A 304 -7.20 15.12 21.96
C SER A 304 -8.66 15.11 22.41
N GLN A 305 -8.99 14.43 23.52
CA GLN A 305 -10.36 14.33 24.03
C GLN A 305 -10.89 15.61 24.71
N VAL A 306 -10.09 16.68 24.78
CA VAL A 306 -10.45 17.90 25.53
C VAL A 306 -10.50 19.11 24.62
N GLU A 307 -11.62 19.83 24.66
CA GLU A 307 -11.68 21.20 24.15
C GLU A 307 -11.03 22.16 25.15
N TRP A 308 -9.89 22.72 24.77
CA TRP A 308 -9.08 23.58 25.62
C TRP A 308 -9.67 24.99 25.77
N ASN A 309 -9.65 25.49 27.01
CA ASN A 309 -10.00 26.88 27.27
C ASN A 309 -9.01 27.84 26.57
N LYS A 310 -9.51 29.00 26.13
CA LYS A 310 -8.68 30.03 25.47
C LYS A 310 -7.97 30.95 26.47
N LYS A 311 -8.36 30.96 27.74
CA LYS A 311 -7.71 31.75 28.80
C LYS A 311 -6.58 30.95 29.45
N GLU A 312 -5.39 31.55 29.52
CA GLU A 312 -4.16 30.92 30.03
C GLU A 312 -4.33 30.32 31.44
N GLU A 313 -4.92 31.05 32.38
CA GLU A 313 -5.12 30.56 33.76
C GLU A 313 -6.11 29.38 33.83
N LEU A 314 -7.21 29.47 33.08
CA LEU A 314 -8.25 28.42 33.10
C LEU A 314 -7.78 27.15 32.39
N VAL A 315 -7.03 27.28 31.30
CA VAL A 315 -6.53 26.11 30.57
C VAL A 315 -5.47 25.36 31.36
N ALA A 316 -4.68 26.06 32.18
CA ALA A 316 -3.70 25.45 33.07
C ALA A 316 -4.37 24.55 34.13
N GLU A 317 -5.40 25.06 34.81
CA GLU A 317 -6.16 24.29 35.78
C GLU A 317 -6.93 23.13 35.14
N GLN A 318 -7.53 23.39 33.97
CA GLN A 318 -8.24 22.38 33.19
C GLN A 318 -7.30 21.22 32.79
N ALA A 319 -6.10 21.51 32.30
CA ALA A 319 -5.12 20.51 31.90
C ALA A 319 -4.68 19.63 33.08
N LEU A 320 -4.39 20.24 34.24
CA LEU A 320 -4.00 19.47 35.43
C LEU A 320 -5.15 18.60 35.94
N LYS A 321 -6.39 19.10 35.92
CA LYS A 321 -7.57 18.33 36.33
C LYS A 321 -7.80 17.15 35.39
N HIS A 322 -7.70 17.37 34.08
CA HIS A 322 -7.83 16.34 33.06
C HIS A 322 -6.76 15.26 33.24
N LEU A 323 -5.48 15.65 33.24
CA LEU A 323 -4.37 14.71 33.38
C LEU A 323 -4.43 13.91 34.67
N LYS A 324 -4.86 14.53 35.78
CA LYS A 324 -5.02 13.85 37.07
C LYS A 324 -6.01 12.67 37.01
N GLN A 325 -7.02 12.72 36.15
CA GLN A 325 -7.96 11.60 35.96
C GLN A 325 -7.29 10.40 35.28
N PHE A 326 -6.30 10.66 34.41
CA PHE A 326 -5.62 9.65 33.61
C PHE A 326 -4.24 9.25 34.15
N THR A 327 -3.82 9.74 35.33
CA THR A 327 -2.55 9.30 35.93
C THR A 327 -2.46 7.79 36.14
N PRO A 328 -3.52 7.06 36.53
CA PRO A 328 -3.42 5.60 36.66
C PRO A 328 -3.24 4.91 35.30
N LEU A 329 -3.75 5.51 34.21
CA LEU A 329 -3.55 5.02 32.86
C LEU A 329 -2.09 5.21 32.44
N PHE A 330 -1.53 6.41 32.61
CA PHE A 330 -0.13 6.67 32.27
C PHE A 330 0.84 5.80 33.09
N ALA A 331 0.61 5.69 34.41
CA ALA A 331 1.43 4.88 35.31
C ALA A 331 1.48 3.40 34.87
N ALA A 332 0.36 2.86 34.39
CA ALA A 332 0.29 1.49 33.91
C ALA A 332 1.14 1.20 32.65
N PHE A 333 1.68 2.22 31.98
CA PHE A 333 2.55 2.08 30.80
C PHE A 333 3.91 2.75 30.98
N THR A 334 4.21 3.23 32.19
CA THR A 334 5.52 3.72 32.59
C THR A 334 6.16 2.91 33.72
N ASP A 335 5.41 2.02 34.39
CA ASP A 335 5.81 1.22 35.56
C ASP A 335 7.15 0.47 35.47
N THR A 336 7.54 0.02 34.27
CA THR A 336 8.66 -0.91 34.06
C THR A 336 9.66 -0.41 33.01
N ALA A 337 9.45 0.79 32.46
CA ALA A 337 10.21 1.30 31.33
C ALA A 337 10.61 2.77 31.51
N PRO A 338 11.84 3.06 31.99
CA PRO A 338 12.39 4.43 32.06
C PRO A 338 12.44 5.12 30.68
N ARG A 339 12.52 4.30 29.64
CA ARG A 339 12.43 4.71 28.24
C ARG A 339 11.05 5.26 27.87
N ALA A 340 9.96 4.70 28.40
CA ALA A 340 8.60 5.18 28.18
C ALA A 340 8.35 6.46 28.99
N GLU A 341 8.82 6.54 30.23
CA GLU A 341 8.77 7.76 31.04
C GLU A 341 9.45 8.94 30.34
N LEU A 342 10.66 8.73 29.81
CA LEU A 342 11.38 9.79 29.09
C LEU A 342 10.65 10.19 27.80
N ALA A 343 10.05 9.23 27.08
CA ALA A 343 9.25 9.51 25.89
C ALA A 343 8.00 10.35 26.23
N LEU A 344 7.33 10.04 27.33
CA LEU A 344 6.21 10.83 27.86
C LEU A 344 6.66 12.25 28.22
N MET A 345 7.76 12.39 28.96
CA MET A 345 8.30 13.69 29.36
C MET A 345 8.65 14.57 28.14
N LEU A 346 9.29 13.98 27.14
CA LEU A 346 9.55 14.64 25.86
C LEU A 346 8.24 15.06 25.19
N LYS A 347 7.23 14.19 25.14
CA LYS A 347 5.96 14.50 24.51
C LYS A 347 5.21 15.65 25.21
N VAL A 348 5.27 15.70 26.55
CA VAL A 348 4.74 16.82 27.34
C VAL A 348 5.49 18.12 27.01
N GLN A 349 6.82 18.07 26.89
CA GLN A 349 7.63 19.23 26.53
C GLN A 349 7.23 19.78 25.15
N GLU A 350 7.10 18.91 24.16
CA GLU A 350 6.69 19.31 22.81
C GLU A 350 5.28 19.91 22.79
N PHE A 351 4.33 19.27 23.48
CA PHE A 351 2.95 19.73 23.54
C PHE A 351 2.83 21.11 24.20
N CYS A 352 3.52 21.32 25.33
CA CYS A 352 3.55 22.62 26.00
C CYS A 352 4.26 23.71 25.19
N TYR A 353 5.23 23.34 24.34
CA TYR A 353 5.89 24.29 23.44
C TYR A 353 4.98 24.72 22.29
N GLU A 354 4.26 23.75 21.70
CA GLU A 354 3.37 23.98 20.57
C GLU A 354 2.09 24.72 20.98
N ASN A 355 1.69 24.66 22.26
CA ASN A 355 0.54 25.36 22.80
C ASN A 355 0.98 26.50 23.75
N MET A 356 0.96 27.75 23.24
CA MET A 356 1.45 28.92 23.99
C MET A 356 0.78 29.09 25.36
N ASN A 357 -0.50 28.71 25.50
CA ASN A 357 -1.23 28.85 26.76
C ASN A 357 -0.83 27.80 27.82
N LEU A 358 -0.12 26.74 27.42
CA LEU A 358 0.36 25.68 28.29
C LEU A 358 1.88 25.76 28.55
N MET A 359 2.57 26.73 27.97
CA MET A 359 4.03 26.90 28.16
C MET A 359 4.44 27.03 29.63
N ARG A 360 3.62 27.65 30.48
CA ARG A 360 3.89 27.81 31.93
C ARG A 360 3.38 26.64 32.79
N VAL A 361 2.77 25.64 32.15
CA VAL A 361 2.12 24.50 32.83
C VAL A 361 3.02 23.28 32.84
N PHE A 362 4.06 23.25 32.00
CA PHE A 362 5.02 22.14 31.89
C PHE A 362 5.52 21.65 33.25
N GLN A 363 6.12 22.54 34.07
CA GLN A 363 6.62 22.18 35.41
C GLN A 363 5.51 21.57 36.28
N LYS A 364 4.29 22.09 36.22
CA LYS A 364 3.15 21.59 37.01
C LYS A 364 2.71 20.21 36.56
N ILE A 365 2.76 19.91 35.25
CA ILE A 365 2.47 18.58 34.71
C ILE A 365 3.52 17.57 35.17
N ILE A 366 4.81 17.92 35.07
CA ILE A 366 5.88 17.03 35.53
C ILE A 366 5.78 16.79 37.04
N LEU A 367 5.49 17.83 37.83
CA LEU A 367 5.27 17.67 39.27
C LEU A 367 4.06 16.78 39.59
N LEU A 368 2.97 16.90 38.82
CA LEU A 368 1.81 16.01 38.95
C LEU A 368 2.23 14.56 38.68
N PHE A 369 2.92 14.32 37.57
CA PHE A 369 3.36 12.98 37.17
C PHE A 369 4.38 12.37 38.13
N TYR A 370 5.28 13.17 38.70
CA TYR A 370 6.17 12.74 39.77
C TYR A 370 5.39 12.32 41.02
N LYS A 371 4.44 13.15 41.47
CA LYS A 371 3.63 12.87 42.67
C LYS A 371 2.67 11.69 42.53
N THR A 372 2.42 11.23 41.32
CA THR A 372 1.53 10.11 41.04
C THR A 372 2.26 8.90 40.46
N ASP A 373 3.58 8.83 40.65
CA ASP A 373 4.42 7.70 40.23
C ASP A 373 4.34 7.38 38.72
N VAL A 374 4.08 8.40 37.89
CA VAL A 374 4.04 8.28 36.42
C VAL A 374 5.43 8.49 35.83
N ILE A 375 6.22 9.41 36.40
CA ILE A 375 7.61 9.68 35.99
C ILE A 375 8.49 9.69 37.24
N SER A 376 9.54 8.89 37.22
CA SER A 376 10.54 8.76 38.27
C SER A 376 11.49 9.97 38.34
N GLU A 377 12.10 10.13 39.51
CA GLU A 377 13.15 11.13 39.74
C GLU A 377 14.32 10.99 38.77
N GLU A 378 14.80 9.76 38.57
CA GLU A 378 15.92 9.44 37.68
C GLU A 378 15.69 9.98 36.27
N VAL A 379 14.47 9.79 35.73
CA VAL A 379 14.11 10.24 34.39
C VAL A 379 14.03 11.76 34.31
N ILE A 380 13.51 12.42 35.34
CA ILE A 380 13.46 13.89 35.42
C ILE A 380 14.87 14.49 35.41
N LEU A 381 15.77 13.95 36.23
CA LEU A 381 17.17 14.36 36.30
C LEU A 381 17.89 14.10 34.96
N LYS A 382 17.65 12.94 34.34
CA LYS A 382 18.21 12.59 33.03
C LYS A 382 17.73 13.55 31.94
N TRP A 383 16.44 13.85 31.88
CA TRP A 383 15.88 14.81 30.93
C TRP A 383 16.52 16.19 31.11
N TYR A 384 16.71 16.64 32.35
CA TYR A 384 17.29 17.95 32.64
C TYR A 384 18.74 18.06 32.17
N LYS A 385 19.56 17.01 32.41
CA LYS A 385 20.98 16.98 32.03
C LYS A 385 21.17 16.85 30.51
N GLU A 386 20.56 15.85 29.88
CA GLU A 386 20.87 15.50 28.48
C GLU A 386 19.71 14.92 27.66
N GLY A 387 18.62 14.49 28.29
CA GLY A 387 17.50 13.83 27.62
C GLY A 387 16.44 14.76 27.03
N ASN A 388 16.65 16.08 26.99
CA ASN A 388 15.65 17.07 26.57
C ASN A 388 15.59 17.32 25.05
N SER A 389 14.42 17.76 24.57
CA SER A 389 14.22 18.22 23.19
C SER A 389 14.74 19.65 23.00
N ASN A 390 15.13 20.01 21.77
CA ASN A 390 15.48 21.38 21.40
C ASN A 390 14.27 22.34 21.43
N LYS A 391 13.03 21.81 21.38
CA LYS A 391 11.79 22.61 21.43
C LYS A 391 11.60 23.26 22.81
N GLY A 392 11.78 24.57 22.89
CA GLY A 392 11.60 25.32 24.14
C GLY A 392 12.64 25.03 25.23
N LYS A 393 13.78 24.40 24.88
CA LYS A 393 14.80 23.89 25.82
C LYS A 393 15.17 24.88 26.93
N ILE A 394 15.68 26.06 26.56
CA ILE A 394 16.18 27.07 27.50
C ILE A 394 15.10 27.46 28.51
N MET A 395 13.87 27.68 28.02
CA MET A 395 12.74 28.08 28.84
C MET A 395 12.32 26.97 29.82
N PHE A 396 12.19 25.73 29.37
CA PHE A 396 11.75 24.64 30.25
C PHE A 396 12.81 24.21 31.25
N LEU A 397 14.10 24.28 30.90
CA LEU A 397 15.18 24.09 31.88
C LEU A 397 15.10 25.16 32.99
N GLU A 398 14.92 26.43 32.63
CA GLU A 398 14.77 27.50 33.63
C GLU A 398 13.52 27.27 34.51
N GLN A 399 12.39 26.85 33.93
CA GLN A 399 11.17 26.53 34.70
C GLN A 399 11.36 25.37 35.68
N MET A 400 12.20 24.39 35.33
CA MET A 400 12.42 23.19 36.13
C MET A 400 13.50 23.38 37.20
N LYS A 401 14.37 24.39 37.08
CA LYS A 401 15.56 24.58 37.92
C LYS A 401 15.30 24.41 39.43
N LYS A 402 14.33 25.13 39.99
CA LYS A 402 14.00 25.04 41.43
C LYS A 402 13.49 23.66 41.84
N PHE A 403 12.80 22.97 40.94
CA PHE A 403 12.31 21.62 41.20
C PHE A 403 13.45 20.61 41.15
N ILE A 404 14.40 20.77 40.24
CA ILE A 404 15.61 19.95 40.19
C ILE A 404 16.48 20.16 41.44
N GLU A 405 16.70 21.42 41.84
CA GLU A 405 17.41 21.74 43.09
C GLU A 405 16.76 21.05 44.29
N TRP A 406 15.41 21.06 44.36
CA TRP A 406 14.68 20.37 45.42
C TRP A 406 14.84 18.84 45.39
N LEU A 407 14.77 18.19 44.22
CA LEU A 407 14.97 16.74 44.09
C LEU A 407 16.36 16.33 44.59
N GLN A 408 17.40 17.06 44.16
CA GLN A 408 18.78 16.77 44.53
C GLN A 408 19.06 17.01 46.02
N SER A 409 18.49 18.06 46.62
CA SER A 409 18.67 18.32 48.06
C SER A 409 17.90 17.33 48.94
N ALA A 410 16.74 16.85 48.48
CA ALA A 410 15.97 15.84 49.21
C ALA A 410 16.69 14.48 49.26
N GLU A 411 17.42 14.13 48.19
CA GLU A 411 18.27 12.93 48.13
C GLU A 411 19.46 13.05 49.12
N GLU A 412 20.18 14.18 49.12
CA GLU A 412 21.32 14.45 50.02
C GLU A 412 20.95 14.45 51.52
N GLU A 413 19.76 14.93 51.90
CA GLU A 413 19.26 14.88 53.29
C GLU A 413 18.82 13.47 53.72
N SER A 414 18.46 12.59 52.78
CA SER A 414 18.04 11.22 53.08
C SER A 414 19.22 10.24 53.22
N GLU A 415 20.29 10.40 52.42
CA GLU A 415 21.52 9.58 52.56
C GLU A 415 22.34 9.97 53.80
N SER A 416 22.32 11.24 54.21
CA SER A 416 23.05 11.71 55.41
C SER A 416 22.37 11.37 56.75
N GLY A 417 21.15 10.83 56.72
CA GLY A 417 20.41 10.37 57.90
C GLY A 417 20.58 8.88 58.24
N GLU A 418 21.26 8.09 57.40
CA GLU A 418 21.50 6.65 57.63
C GLU A 418 22.91 6.34 58.20
N GLU A 419 23.79 7.34 58.33
CA GLU A 419 25.12 7.18 58.98
C GLU A 419 25.15 7.62 60.46
N GLU A 420 24.03 8.04 61.04
CA GLU A 420 23.89 8.32 62.47
C GLU A 420 22.78 7.48 63.12
N ASP A 421 23.00 6.15 63.24
CA ASP A 421 22.43 5.32 64.30
C ASP A 421 23.28 4.07 64.60
#